data_AF-A0A8T7CQF5-F1
#
_entry.id   AF-A0A8T7CQF5-F1
#
_cell.length_a   1.000
_cell.length_b   1.000
_cell.length_c   1.000
_cell.angle_alpha   90.00
_cell.angle_beta   90.00
_cell.angle_gamma   90.00
#
_symmetry.space_group_name_H-M   'P 1'
#
loop_
_entity.id
_entity.type
_entity.pdbx_description
1 polymer ?
#
loop_
_entity_poly.entity_id
_entity_poly.type
_entity_poly.pdbx_seq_one_letter_code
_entity_poly.pdbx_strand_id
1 'polypeptide(L)'
;MPSTDLTGNVIEPELGRHILAELGDLNADFIALLLDDNSPFAGKNFSDAQAAALGGLSKPAIRRLSGCAFALFDLELQNHLLWKSLGTSCTSEKVPGDSVVQTENSDRTRLFILSALMYLRHLAKINHFFAKLSFNAAPSVLRQISDLPLHQLRQIANQHPTLLTTRFSDYPDAWTDLLQLAKRNDTEPMLPAKILGYQHLAQPHS
;
A
#
# COMPACT_ATOMS: atom_id res chain seq x y z
N MET A 1 4.71 -8.95 26.92
CA MET A 1 4.95 -10.39 27.12
C MET A 1 4.04 -11.15 26.15
N PRO A 2 4.55 -12.10 25.35
CA PRO A 2 3.69 -12.89 24.49
C PRO A 2 2.74 -13.74 25.34
N SER A 3 1.46 -13.72 25.01
CA SER A 3 0.48 -14.60 25.65
C SER A 3 0.67 -16.01 25.10
N THR A 4 0.94 -16.96 25.97
CA THR A 4 0.97 -18.39 25.63
C THR A 4 -0.36 -19.02 25.99
N ASP A 5 -0.86 -19.93 25.14
CA ASP A 5 -2.03 -20.72 25.49
C ASP A 5 -1.69 -21.78 26.57
N LEU A 6 -2.70 -22.52 27.03
CA LEU A 6 -2.54 -23.60 28.02
C LEU A 6 -1.63 -24.75 27.55
N THR A 7 -1.17 -24.74 26.29
CA THR A 7 -0.25 -25.73 25.71
C THR A 7 1.16 -25.17 25.49
N GLY A 8 1.44 -23.93 25.90
CA GLY A 8 2.75 -23.31 25.75
C GLY A 8 3.04 -22.81 24.33
N ASN A 9 2.04 -22.81 23.44
CA ASN A 9 2.19 -22.23 22.11
C ASN A 9 2.13 -20.71 22.23
N VAL A 10 3.08 -20.02 21.58
CA VAL A 10 3.02 -18.57 21.40
C VAL A 10 1.76 -18.27 20.60
N ILE A 11 0.77 -17.67 21.25
CA ILE A 11 -0.42 -17.15 20.55
C ILE A 11 0.07 -15.94 19.79
N GLU A 12 0.47 -16.16 18.54
CA GLU A 12 0.53 -15.08 17.58
C GLU A 12 -0.89 -14.50 17.52
N PRO A 13 -1.09 -13.21 17.86
CA PRO A 13 -2.44 -12.66 17.93
C PRO A 13 -3.11 -12.86 16.57
N GLU A 14 -4.21 -13.60 16.53
CA GLU A 14 -4.93 -13.95 15.29
C GLU A 14 -5.25 -12.70 14.46
N LEU A 15 -5.53 -11.59 15.15
CA LEU A 15 -5.74 -10.27 14.56
C LEU A 15 -4.54 -9.81 13.70
N GLY A 16 -3.30 -10.08 14.14
CA GLY A 16 -2.09 -9.75 13.38
C GLY A 16 -1.96 -10.56 12.09
N ARG A 17 -2.34 -11.84 12.10
CA ARG A 17 -2.31 -12.69 10.90
C ARG A 17 -3.34 -12.25 9.87
N HIS A 18 -4.55 -11.92 10.32
CA HIS A 18 -5.60 -11.44 9.43
C HIS A 18 -5.24 -10.11 8.78
N ILE A 19 -4.75 -9.15 9.57
CA ILE A 19 -4.26 -7.86 9.07
C ILE A 19 -3.16 -8.06 8.01
N LEU A 20 -2.19 -8.93 8.26
CA LEU A 20 -1.11 -9.20 7.30
C LEU A 20 -1.61 -9.90 6.03
N ALA A 21 -2.60 -10.78 6.13
CA ALA A 21 -3.21 -11.43 4.98
C ALA A 21 -3.93 -10.40 4.09
N GLU A 22 -4.75 -9.52 4.67
CA GLU A 22 -5.45 -8.46 3.93
C GLU A 22 -4.48 -7.45 3.29
N LEU A 23 -3.40 -7.09 3.99
CA LEU A 23 -2.33 -6.28 3.39
C LEU A 23 -1.64 -7.02 2.23
N GLY A 24 -1.47 -8.34 2.37
CA GLY A 24 -0.93 -9.20 1.32
C GLY A 24 -1.81 -9.24 0.08
N ASP A 25 -3.13 -9.28 0.26
CA ASP A 25 -4.10 -9.22 -0.84
C ASP A 25 -4.04 -7.85 -1.54
N LEU A 26 -3.99 -6.74 -0.79
CA LEU A 26 -3.79 -5.40 -1.37
C LEU A 26 -2.47 -5.28 -2.13
N ASN A 27 -1.38 -5.85 -1.60
CA ASN A 27 -0.11 -5.85 -2.31
C ASN A 27 -0.18 -6.68 -3.61
N ALA A 28 -0.93 -7.80 -3.61
CA ALA A 28 -1.12 -8.61 -4.81
C ALA A 28 -1.92 -7.85 -5.88
N ASP A 29 -3.01 -7.17 -5.48
CA ASP A 29 -3.80 -6.32 -6.36
C ASP A 29 -2.96 -5.18 -6.95
N PHE A 30 -2.09 -4.57 -6.14
CA PHE A 30 -1.17 -3.55 -6.62
C PHE A 30 -0.16 -4.10 -7.64
N ILE A 31 0.41 -5.28 -7.39
CA ILE A 31 1.31 -5.93 -8.36
C ILE A 31 0.55 -6.22 -9.67
N ALA A 32 -0.71 -6.66 -9.60
CA ALA A 32 -1.53 -6.86 -10.79
C ALA A 32 -1.75 -5.54 -11.57
N LEU A 33 -1.94 -4.42 -10.88
CA LEU A 33 -2.01 -3.10 -11.52
C LEU A 33 -0.69 -2.66 -12.17
N LEU A 34 0.46 -3.06 -11.61
CA LEU A 34 1.77 -2.76 -12.18
C LEU A 34 2.08 -3.59 -13.43
N LEU A 35 1.54 -4.81 -13.50
CA LEU A 35 1.71 -5.74 -14.63
C LEU A 35 0.70 -5.52 -15.77
N ASP A 36 -0.32 -4.69 -15.56
CA ASP A 36 -1.28 -4.33 -16.60
C ASP A 36 -0.66 -3.24 -17.50
N ASP A 37 -0.32 -3.59 -18.75
CA ASP A 37 0.30 -2.68 -19.72
C ASP A 37 -0.54 -1.42 -20.00
N ASN A 38 -1.85 -1.47 -19.73
CA ASN A 38 -2.74 -0.33 -19.92
C ASN A 38 -2.89 0.54 -18.67
N SER A 39 -2.25 0.15 -17.57
CA SER A 39 -2.22 0.90 -16.32
C SER A 39 -1.48 2.23 -16.52
N PRO A 40 -2.00 3.35 -15.98
CA PRO A 40 -1.27 4.61 -16.02
C PRO A 40 0.06 4.57 -15.25
N PHE A 41 0.30 3.50 -14.47
CA PHE A 41 1.50 3.22 -13.69
C PHE A 41 2.47 2.25 -14.37
N ALA A 42 2.09 1.62 -15.49
CA ALA A 42 2.95 0.72 -16.24
C ALA A 42 4.25 1.45 -16.64
N GLY A 43 5.38 0.97 -16.14
CA GLY A 43 6.73 1.47 -16.49
C GLY A 43 7.11 2.86 -15.98
N LYS A 44 6.22 3.64 -15.34
CA LYS A 44 6.53 5.04 -14.98
C LYS A 44 7.48 5.22 -13.80
N ASN A 45 7.67 4.19 -12.97
CA ASN A 45 8.50 4.25 -11.77
C ASN A 45 9.56 3.14 -11.70
N PHE A 46 9.76 2.43 -12.80
CA PHE A 46 10.70 1.32 -12.88
C PHE A 46 11.68 1.54 -14.02
N SER A 47 12.95 1.20 -13.79
CA SER A 47 13.89 0.99 -14.90
C SER A 47 13.41 -0.19 -15.76
N ASP A 48 13.82 -0.24 -17.02
CA ASP A 48 13.52 -1.35 -17.94
C ASP A 48 13.89 -2.71 -17.33
N ALA A 49 15.02 -2.77 -16.60
CA ALA A 49 15.47 -3.96 -15.91
C ALA A 49 14.50 -4.40 -14.79
N GLN A 50 13.96 -3.45 -14.03
CA GLN A 50 12.98 -3.74 -12.98
C GLN A 50 11.62 -4.13 -13.55
N ALA A 51 11.16 -3.45 -14.60
CA ALA A 51 9.93 -3.81 -15.30
C ALA A 51 10.01 -5.23 -15.87
N ALA A 52 11.12 -5.57 -16.55
CA ALA A 52 11.37 -6.93 -17.03
C ALA A 52 11.48 -7.94 -15.88
N ALA A 53 12.13 -7.57 -14.77
CA ALA A 53 12.24 -8.45 -13.61
C ALA A 53 10.90 -8.73 -12.93
N LEU A 54 10.02 -7.74 -12.84
CA LEU A 54 8.65 -7.84 -12.32
C LEU A 54 7.76 -8.68 -13.24
N GLY A 55 7.79 -8.41 -14.55
CA GLY A 55 7.06 -9.20 -15.57
C GLY A 55 7.52 -10.66 -15.65
N GLY A 56 8.78 -10.93 -15.30
CA GLY A 56 9.34 -12.29 -15.25
C GLY A 56 9.13 -13.05 -13.94
N LEU A 57 8.37 -12.52 -12.97
CA LEU A 57 8.12 -13.22 -11.70
C LEU A 57 7.18 -14.42 -11.89
N SER A 58 7.51 -15.53 -11.23
CA SER A 58 6.61 -16.68 -11.13
C SER A 58 5.48 -16.42 -10.12
N LYS A 59 4.37 -17.16 -10.21
CA LYS A 59 3.26 -17.03 -9.24
C LYS A 59 3.72 -17.16 -7.77
N PRO A 60 4.61 -18.11 -7.39
CA PRO A 60 5.15 -18.18 -6.04
C PRO A 60 5.95 -16.93 -5.64
N ALA A 61 6.71 -16.34 -6.58
CA ALA A 61 7.48 -15.13 -6.33
C ALA A 61 6.57 -13.91 -6.12
N ILE A 62 5.50 -13.78 -6.90
CA ILE A 62 4.45 -12.75 -6.70
C ILE A 62 3.83 -12.91 -5.31
N ARG A 63 3.46 -14.13 -4.91
CA ARG A 63 2.88 -14.40 -3.59
C ARG A 63 3.83 -14.06 -2.45
N ARG A 64 5.14 -14.29 -2.63
CA ARG A 64 6.15 -13.87 -1.65
C ARG A 64 6.19 -12.35 -1.58
N LEU A 65 6.40 -11.68 -2.71
CA LEU A 65 6.46 -10.22 -2.80
C LEU A 65 5.22 -9.55 -2.19
N SER A 66 4.04 -10.09 -2.45
CA SER A 66 2.79 -9.56 -1.89
C SER A 66 2.71 -9.74 -0.37
N GLY A 67 3.30 -10.81 0.18
CA GLY A 67 3.38 -11.08 1.62
C GLY A 67 4.28 -10.16 2.45
N CYS A 68 4.76 -9.05 1.89
CA CYS A 68 5.44 -8.00 2.65
C CYS A 68 4.57 -7.47 3.79
N ALA A 69 5.19 -7.20 4.96
CA ALA A 69 4.49 -6.64 6.14
C ALA A 69 4.21 -5.14 6.02
N PHE A 70 4.41 -4.57 4.83
CA PHE A 70 4.23 -3.18 4.50
C PHE A 70 3.62 -3.08 3.09
N ALA A 71 2.89 -1.99 2.83
CA ALA A 71 2.29 -1.70 1.53
C ALA A 71 3.39 -1.50 0.48
N LEU A 72 3.27 -2.11 -0.70
CA LEU A 72 4.17 -1.90 -1.84
C LEU A 72 3.87 -0.61 -2.63
N PHE A 73 2.81 0.09 -2.24
CA PHE A 73 2.35 1.34 -2.79
C PHE A 73 2.43 2.46 -1.75
N ASP A 74 2.32 3.70 -2.22
CA ASP A 74 2.14 4.89 -1.39
C ASP A 74 0.89 5.66 -1.85
N LEU A 75 0.31 6.42 -0.94
CA LEU A 75 -0.84 7.32 -1.15
C LEU A 75 -0.50 8.75 -0.69
N GLU A 76 0.79 9.11 -0.79
CA GLU A 76 1.39 10.33 -0.24
C GLU A 76 1.07 10.55 1.25
N LEU A 77 1.10 9.48 2.04
CA LEU A 77 0.62 9.48 3.44
C LEU A 77 1.51 10.26 4.41
N GLN A 78 2.67 10.72 3.96
CA GLN A 78 3.54 11.64 4.68
C GLN A 78 3.21 13.12 4.43
N ASN A 79 2.48 13.44 3.36
CA ASN A 79 2.18 14.81 2.96
C ASN A 79 0.98 15.38 3.74
N HIS A 80 1.20 15.85 4.96
CA HIS A 80 0.15 16.39 5.82
C HIS A 80 -0.62 17.56 5.16
N LEU A 81 0.05 18.43 4.41
CA LEU A 81 -0.59 19.59 3.79
C LEU A 81 -1.56 19.17 2.69
N LEU A 82 -1.16 18.22 1.85
CA LEU A 82 -2.03 17.60 0.85
C LEU A 82 -3.25 16.98 1.53
N TRP A 83 -3.05 16.08 2.47
CA TRP A 83 -4.16 15.40 3.15
C TRP A 83 -5.10 16.37 3.84
N LYS A 84 -4.57 17.41 4.51
CA LYS A 84 -5.38 18.49 5.08
C LYS A 84 -6.26 19.17 4.03
N SER A 85 -5.71 19.49 2.84
CA SER A 85 -6.48 20.07 1.74
C SER A 85 -7.57 19.12 1.22
N LEU A 86 -7.27 17.83 1.04
CA LEU A 86 -8.24 16.82 0.60
C LEU A 86 -9.44 16.72 1.56
N GLY A 87 -9.18 16.75 2.88
CA GLY A 87 -10.24 16.74 3.89
C GLY A 87 -11.15 17.96 3.83
N THR A 88 -10.61 19.14 3.48
CA THR A 88 -11.40 20.37 3.35
C THR A 88 -12.16 20.46 2.02
N SER A 89 -11.55 20.04 0.90
CA SER A 89 -12.15 20.14 -0.44
C SER A 89 -13.32 19.19 -0.64
N CYS A 90 -13.37 18.06 0.07
CA CYS A 90 -14.48 17.11 0.01
C CYS A 90 -15.72 17.49 0.86
N THR A 91 -15.75 18.69 1.46
CA THR A 91 -16.94 19.18 2.20
C THR A 91 -17.94 19.95 1.34
N SER A 92 -17.56 20.30 0.11
CA SER A 92 -18.46 20.99 -0.83
C SER A 92 -19.39 19.98 -1.50
N GLU A 93 -20.64 19.89 -1.03
CA GLU A 93 -21.75 19.02 -1.50
C GLU A 93 -22.16 19.18 -2.98
N LYS A 94 -21.39 19.89 -3.81
CA LYS A 94 -21.63 19.91 -5.25
C LYS A 94 -21.14 18.60 -5.84
N VAL A 95 -22.02 17.60 -5.87
CA VAL A 95 -21.89 16.39 -6.68
C VAL A 95 -21.65 16.83 -8.14
N PRO A 96 -20.43 16.75 -8.68
CA PRO A 96 -20.21 17.07 -10.08
C PRO A 96 -20.76 15.89 -10.88
N GLY A 97 -21.68 16.18 -11.80
CA GLY A 97 -22.23 15.18 -12.71
C GLY A 97 -21.14 14.43 -13.46
N ASP A 98 -21.39 13.14 -13.66
CA ASP A 98 -20.57 12.15 -14.36
C ASP A 98 -20.25 12.54 -15.81
N SER A 99 -19.28 13.44 -16.02
CA SER A 99 -18.84 13.83 -17.37
C SER A 99 -17.33 13.99 -17.47
N VAL A 100 -16.61 13.02 -16.93
CA VAL A 100 -15.23 12.75 -17.36
C VAL A 100 -15.24 11.38 -18.01
N VAL A 101 -14.79 11.30 -19.26
CA VAL A 101 -14.62 10.04 -19.99
C VAL A 101 -13.63 9.18 -19.20
N GLN A 102 -14.16 8.26 -18.40
CA GLN A 102 -13.39 7.32 -17.60
C GLN A 102 -12.99 6.16 -18.52
N THR A 103 -11.69 6.03 -18.76
CA THR A 103 -11.13 4.82 -19.38
C THR A 103 -11.15 3.68 -18.36
N GLU A 104 -11.38 2.44 -18.78
CA GLU A 104 -11.49 1.26 -17.88
C GLU A 104 -10.32 1.12 -16.87
N ASN A 105 -9.10 1.54 -17.23
CA ASN A 105 -7.93 1.49 -16.33
C ASN A 105 -7.94 2.56 -15.23
N SER A 106 -8.65 3.67 -15.48
CA SER A 106 -8.95 4.66 -14.45
C SER A 106 -9.82 4.03 -13.37
N ASP A 107 -10.74 3.14 -13.73
CA ASP A 107 -11.66 2.52 -12.78
C ASP A 107 -10.98 1.51 -11.88
N ARG A 108 -10.09 0.66 -12.41
CA ARG A 108 -9.30 -0.27 -11.58
C ARG A 108 -8.43 0.46 -10.57
N THR A 109 -7.76 1.52 -11.00
CA THR A 109 -6.95 2.39 -10.14
C THR A 109 -7.78 3.01 -9.03
N ARG A 110 -8.94 3.58 -9.37
CA ARG A 110 -9.86 4.21 -8.41
C ARG A 110 -10.38 3.20 -7.40
N LEU A 111 -10.79 2.01 -7.85
CA LEU A 111 -11.25 0.94 -6.98
C LEU A 111 -10.15 0.49 -6.03
N PHE A 112 -8.92 0.35 -6.52
CA PHE A 112 -7.76 0.03 -5.68
C PHE A 112 -7.50 1.09 -4.62
N ILE A 113 -7.44 2.38 -5.01
CA ILE A 113 -7.24 3.48 -4.06
C ILE A 113 -8.34 3.47 -3.00
N LEU A 114 -9.61 3.28 -3.39
CA LEU A 114 -10.71 3.20 -2.45
C LEU A 114 -10.55 2.03 -1.47
N SER A 115 -10.22 0.83 -1.96
CA SER A 115 -9.97 -0.35 -1.12
C SER A 115 -8.82 -0.11 -0.14
N ALA A 116 -7.70 0.43 -0.62
CA ALA A 116 -6.54 0.77 0.20
C ALA A 116 -6.89 1.81 1.28
N LEU A 117 -7.66 2.86 0.94
CA LEU A 117 -8.10 3.88 1.90
C LEU A 117 -9.08 3.31 2.94
N MET A 118 -10.01 2.45 2.52
CA MET A 118 -10.94 1.79 3.45
C MET A 118 -10.20 0.89 4.43
N TYR A 119 -9.26 0.09 3.94
CA TYR A 119 -8.42 -0.76 4.78
C TYR A 119 -7.54 0.06 5.71
N LEU A 120 -6.86 1.10 5.22
CA LEU A 120 -6.06 2.01 6.05
C LEU A 120 -6.89 2.69 7.13
N ARG A 121 -8.10 3.16 6.81
CA ARG A 121 -9.04 3.74 7.78
C ARG A 121 -9.43 2.73 8.86
N HIS A 122 -9.75 1.51 8.49
CA HIS A 122 -10.09 0.45 9.44
C HIS A 122 -8.91 0.14 10.36
N LEU A 123 -7.73 -0.06 9.76
CA LEU A 123 -6.50 -0.38 10.47
C LEU A 123 -6.06 0.76 11.41
N ALA A 124 -6.20 2.02 11.00
CA ALA A 124 -5.90 3.18 11.84
C ALA A 124 -6.77 3.23 13.10
N LYS A 125 -8.02 2.75 13.05
CA LYS A 125 -8.93 2.68 14.20
C LYS A 125 -8.59 1.56 15.17
N ILE A 126 -8.11 0.43 14.67
CA ILE A 126 -7.86 -0.77 15.50
C ILE A 126 -6.42 -0.81 16.00
N ASN A 127 -5.46 -0.47 15.14
CA ASN A 127 -4.03 -0.53 15.44
C ASN A 127 -3.27 0.58 14.70
N HIS A 128 -3.36 1.79 15.24
CA HIS A 128 -2.72 2.98 14.68
C HIS A 128 -1.21 2.85 14.51
N PHE A 129 -0.53 2.12 15.40
CA PHE A 129 0.92 1.88 15.30
C PHE A 129 1.26 1.02 14.07
N PHE A 130 0.52 -0.08 13.87
CA PHE A 130 0.73 -0.93 12.71
C PHE A 130 0.35 -0.21 11.41
N ALA A 131 -0.74 0.56 11.39
CA ALA A 131 -1.08 1.42 10.25
C ALA A 131 0.07 2.35 9.86
N LYS A 132 0.67 3.05 10.84
CA LYS A 132 1.83 3.91 10.62
C LYS A 132 2.99 3.15 10.00
N LEU A 133 3.32 2.00 10.58
CA LEU A 133 4.48 1.20 10.19
C LEU A 133 4.29 0.59 8.78
N SER A 134 3.16 -0.05 8.54
CA SER A 134 2.89 -0.74 7.27
C SER A 134 2.66 0.22 6.11
N PHE A 135 2.19 1.44 6.34
CA PHE A 135 1.89 2.42 5.28
C PHE A 135 2.84 3.60 5.19
N ASN A 136 3.85 3.69 6.06
CA ASN A 136 4.65 4.92 6.19
C ASN A 136 3.79 6.18 6.37
N ALA A 137 2.81 6.14 7.26
CA ALA A 137 1.84 7.24 7.35
C ALA A 137 2.19 8.23 8.47
N ALA A 138 2.05 9.53 8.21
CA ALA A 138 2.17 10.54 9.24
C ALA A 138 1.05 10.38 10.29
N PRO A 139 1.32 10.51 11.60
CA PRO A 139 0.30 10.33 12.65
C PRO A 139 -0.89 11.31 12.55
N SER A 140 -0.70 12.48 11.95
CA SER A 140 -1.78 13.44 11.67
C SER A 140 -2.68 12.95 10.53
N VAL A 141 -2.09 12.39 9.47
CA VAL A 141 -2.80 11.85 8.31
C VAL A 141 -3.64 10.63 8.71
N LEU A 142 -3.09 9.72 9.51
CA LEU A 142 -3.84 8.56 10.00
C LEU A 142 -5.06 8.94 10.83
N ARG A 143 -4.92 9.92 11.75
CA ARG A 143 -6.05 10.47 12.52
C ARG A 143 -7.09 11.09 11.61
N GLN A 144 -6.66 11.82 10.59
CA GLN A 144 -7.59 12.38 9.63
C GLN A 144 -8.34 11.28 8.87
N ILE A 145 -7.63 10.29 8.31
CA ILE A 145 -8.21 9.19 7.54
C ILE A 145 -9.16 8.34 8.41
N SER A 146 -8.84 8.12 9.69
CA SER A 146 -9.74 7.39 10.61
C SER A 146 -11.10 8.08 10.74
N ASP A 147 -11.11 9.41 10.66
CA ASP A 147 -12.30 10.23 10.90
C ASP A 147 -13.05 10.57 9.62
N LEU A 148 -12.43 10.41 8.44
CA LEU A 148 -13.10 10.65 7.16
C LEU A 148 -14.35 9.76 6.99
N PRO A 149 -15.49 10.33 6.58
CA PRO A 149 -16.65 9.58 6.10
C PRO A 149 -16.36 8.80 4.83
N LEU A 150 -17.07 7.68 4.62
CA LEU A 150 -16.87 6.81 3.45
C LEU A 150 -17.10 7.51 2.11
N HIS A 151 -18.03 8.46 2.04
CA HIS A 151 -18.29 9.21 0.81
C HIS A 151 -17.09 10.11 0.43
N GLN A 152 -16.37 10.66 1.41
CA GLN A 152 -15.16 11.46 1.15
C GLN A 152 -14.01 10.59 0.67
N LEU A 153 -13.83 9.38 1.23
CA LEU A 153 -12.84 8.43 0.71
C LEU A 153 -13.11 8.07 -0.75
N ARG A 154 -14.39 7.83 -1.10
CA ARG A 154 -14.81 7.57 -2.49
C ARG A 154 -14.52 8.78 -3.39
N GLN A 155 -14.80 9.99 -2.91
CA GLN A 155 -14.51 11.21 -3.65
C GLN A 155 -13.00 11.38 -3.89
N ILE A 156 -12.17 11.16 -2.86
CA ILE A 156 -10.71 11.23 -2.97
C ILE A 156 -10.21 10.24 -4.03
N ALA A 157 -10.64 8.98 -3.95
CA ALA A 157 -10.27 7.96 -4.91
C ALA A 157 -10.66 8.34 -6.34
N ASN A 158 -11.82 8.96 -6.54
CA ASN A 158 -12.30 9.40 -7.84
C ASN A 158 -11.55 10.61 -8.40
N GLN A 159 -11.23 11.58 -7.56
CA GLN A 159 -10.69 12.87 -7.98
C GLN A 159 -9.16 12.88 -8.05
N HIS A 160 -8.49 11.97 -7.34
CA HIS A 160 -7.04 11.99 -7.19
C HIS A 160 -6.40 10.62 -7.49
N PRO A 161 -6.54 10.08 -8.72
CA PRO A 161 -5.88 8.83 -9.10
C PRO A 161 -4.35 8.91 -9.05
N THR A 162 -3.80 10.13 -9.11
CA THR A 162 -2.36 10.39 -9.02
C THR A 162 -1.78 10.22 -7.62
N LEU A 163 -2.60 10.04 -6.58
CA LEU A 163 -2.12 9.74 -5.22
C LEU A 163 -1.39 8.41 -5.17
N LEU A 164 -1.81 7.46 -6.00
CA LEU A 164 -1.21 6.14 -6.01
C LEU A 164 0.17 6.21 -6.67
N THR A 165 1.20 5.87 -5.91
CA THR A 165 2.55 5.70 -6.42
C THR A 165 3.13 4.38 -5.95
N THR A 166 4.23 3.96 -6.58
CA THR A 166 5.02 2.84 -6.06
C THR A 166 5.76 3.31 -4.82
N ARG A 167 5.74 2.52 -3.75
CA ARG A 167 6.59 2.81 -2.59
C ARG A 167 8.05 2.76 -3.00
N PHE A 168 8.92 3.52 -2.35
CA PHE A 168 10.35 3.58 -2.71
C PHE A 168 10.62 4.10 -4.13
N SER A 169 9.74 4.94 -4.69
CA SER A 169 10.01 5.65 -5.95
C SER A 169 11.35 6.38 -5.93
N ASP A 170 11.73 6.93 -4.77
CA ASP A 170 12.97 7.67 -4.58
C ASP A 170 14.19 6.76 -4.29
N TYR A 171 13.96 5.46 -4.10
CA TYR A 171 14.98 4.46 -3.77
C TYR A 171 14.87 3.27 -4.73
N PRO A 172 15.30 3.43 -6.00
CA PRO A 172 15.16 2.38 -7.01
C PRO A 172 15.85 1.07 -6.61
N ASP A 173 16.97 1.13 -5.88
CA ASP A 173 17.67 -0.06 -5.41
C ASP A 173 16.81 -0.94 -4.48
N ALA A 174 15.92 -0.34 -3.69
CA ALA A 174 15.02 -1.09 -2.81
C ALA A 174 14.09 -2.02 -3.60
N TRP A 175 13.57 -1.58 -4.74
CA TRP A 175 12.77 -2.43 -5.62
C TRP A 175 13.59 -3.55 -6.26
N THR A 176 14.83 -3.25 -6.66
CA THR A 176 15.75 -4.26 -7.19
C THR A 176 15.98 -5.36 -6.16
N ASP A 177 16.24 -4.99 -4.90
CA ASP A 177 16.43 -5.94 -3.80
C ASP A 177 15.17 -6.75 -3.50
N LEU A 178 14.00 -6.10 -3.46
CA LEU A 178 12.72 -6.78 -3.25
C LEU A 178 12.43 -7.81 -4.36
N LEU A 179 12.67 -7.45 -5.62
CA LEU A 179 12.49 -8.35 -6.76
C LEU A 179 13.47 -9.52 -6.73
N GLN A 180 14.73 -9.28 -6.34
CA GLN A 180 15.72 -10.34 -6.17
C GLN A 180 15.33 -11.28 -5.03
N LEU A 181 14.93 -10.75 -3.87
CA LEU A 181 14.48 -11.53 -2.72
C LEU A 181 13.23 -12.36 -3.06
N ALA A 182 12.28 -11.80 -3.81
CA ALA A 182 11.09 -12.52 -4.25
C ALA A 182 11.43 -13.70 -5.17
N LYS A 183 12.49 -13.58 -6.00
CA LYS A 183 12.96 -14.63 -6.91
C LYS A 183 13.73 -15.75 -6.21
N ARG A 184 14.40 -15.47 -5.08
CA ARG A 184 15.13 -16.51 -4.33
C ARG A 184 14.15 -17.61 -3.93
N ASN A 185 14.56 -18.86 -4.16
CA ASN A 185 13.69 -20.03 -4.03
C ASN A 185 13.74 -20.64 -2.62
N ASP A 186 14.23 -19.89 -1.64
CA ASP A 186 14.52 -20.42 -0.32
C ASP A 186 13.35 -20.29 0.65
N THR A 187 13.29 -21.27 1.53
CA THR A 187 12.48 -21.33 2.76
C THR A 187 12.82 -20.23 3.77
N GLU A 188 13.80 -19.38 3.48
CA GLU A 188 14.10 -18.24 4.34
C GLU A 188 12.95 -17.23 4.30
N PRO A 189 12.46 -16.81 5.48
CA PRO A 189 11.41 -15.81 5.54
C PRO A 189 11.89 -14.53 4.85
N MET A 190 10.97 -13.78 4.26
CA MET A 190 11.21 -12.40 3.78
C MET A 190 11.60 -11.41 4.90
N LEU A 191 12.19 -11.89 6.00
CA LEU A 191 12.73 -11.12 7.08
C LEU A 191 13.74 -10.05 6.59
N PRO A 192 14.63 -10.31 5.62
CA PRO A 192 15.48 -9.25 5.06
C PRO A 192 14.67 -8.13 4.39
N ALA A 193 13.62 -8.48 3.63
CA ALA A 193 12.72 -7.48 3.04
C ALA A 193 11.96 -6.69 4.11
N LYS A 194 11.51 -7.35 5.19
CA LYS A 194 10.88 -6.69 6.34
C LYS A 194 11.84 -5.70 7.01
N ILE A 195 13.09 -6.09 7.22
CA ILE A 195 14.13 -5.23 7.80
C ILE A 195 14.43 -4.06 6.88
N LEU A 196 14.62 -4.31 5.58
CA LEU A 196 14.89 -3.28 4.57
C LEU A 196 13.76 -2.26 4.53
N GLY A 197 12.51 -2.71 4.53
CA GLY A 197 11.34 -1.85 4.63
C GLY A 197 11.40 -0.94 5.87
N TYR A 198 11.71 -1.49 7.05
CA TYR A 198 11.82 -0.70 8.28
C TYR A 198 13.02 0.26 8.31
N GLN A 199 14.14 -0.11 7.68
CA GLN A 199 15.31 0.75 7.58
C GLN A 199 15.01 2.00 6.75
N HIS A 200 14.35 1.85 5.60
CA HIS A 200 13.93 2.99 4.79
C HIS A 200 12.88 3.85 5.48
N LEU A 201 12.01 3.24 6.29
CA LEU A 201 11.02 3.99 7.09
C LEU A 201 11.64 4.81 8.23
N ALA A 202 12.82 4.44 8.70
CA ALA A 202 13.54 5.14 9.76
C ALA A 202 14.42 6.27 9.25
N GLN A 203 14.64 6.38 7.94
CA GLN A 203 15.46 7.45 7.35
C GLN A 203 14.66 8.76 7.30
N PRO A 204 15.19 9.87 7.83
CA PRO A 204 14.53 11.17 7.72
C PRO A 204 14.52 11.60 6.25
N HIS A 205 13.32 11.73 5.69
CA HIS A 205 13.13 12.39 4.40
C HIS A 205 13.63 13.83 4.54
N SER A 206 14.75 14.13 3.87
CA SER A 206 15.45 15.42 3.90
C SER A 206 14.80 16.41 2.96
#